data_AF-A0A946NPR7-F1
#
_entry.id   AF-A0A946NPR7-F1
#
_cell.length_a   1.000
_cell.length_b   1.000
_cell.length_c   1.000
_cell.angle_alpha   90.00
_cell.angle_beta   90.00
_cell.angle_gamma   90.00
#
_symmetry.space_group_name_H-M   'P 1'
#
loop_
_entity.id
_entity.type
_entity.pdbx_description
1 polymer ?
#
loop_
_entity_poly.entity_id
_entity_poly.type
_entity_poly.pdbx_seq_one_letter_code
_entity_poly.pdbx_strand_id
1 'polypeptide(L)' 'MKNNKTIQIVSCHAEGEVGNVIVAGVDMPPGKTLWEQARWIHEDQSLRQFVLNEP' A
#
# COMPACT_ATOMS: atom_id res chain seq x y z
N MET A 1 -15.63 13.32 -13.82
CA MET A 1 -14.91 12.32 -13.01
C MET A 1 -13.43 12.63 -13.07
N LYS A 2 -12.75 12.80 -11.92
CA LYS A 2 -11.30 12.58 -11.73
C LYS A 2 -10.96 12.86 -10.26
N ASN A 3 -11.40 11.99 -9.35
CA ASN A 3 -10.63 11.79 -8.12
C ASN A 3 -9.52 10.80 -8.47
N ASN A 4 -8.43 11.31 -9.07
CA ASN A 4 -7.26 10.49 -9.33
C ASN A 4 -6.57 10.23 -8.00
N LYS A 5 -6.94 9.13 -7.32
CA LYS A 5 -6.07 8.56 -6.28
C LYS A 5 -4.79 8.11 -7.00
N THR A 6 -3.69 8.81 -6.76
CA THR A 6 -2.38 8.51 -7.34
C THR A 6 -1.46 8.04 -6.23
N ILE A 7 -0.97 6.80 -6.34
CA ILE A 7 0.05 6.23 -5.46
C ILE A 7 1.35 6.17 -6.23
N GLN A 8 2.43 6.70 -5.65
CA GLN A 8 3.78 6.61 -6.23
C GLN A 8 4.48 5.38 -5.68
N ILE A 9 4.91 4.49 -6.58
CA ILE A 9 5.57 3.22 -6.24
C ILE A 9 6.94 3.19 -6.91
N VAL A 10 7.98 2.87 -6.14
CA VAL A 10 9.29 2.50 -6.66
C VAL A 10 9.37 0.98 -6.67
N SER A 11 9.57 0.40 -7.85
CA SER A 11 9.74 -1.04 -8.02
C SER A 11 11.21 -1.41 -7.86
N CYS A 12 11.49 -2.38 -7.00
CA CYS A 12 12.80 -3.01 -6.88
C CYS A 12 12.64 -4.53 -6.75
N HIS A 13 13.75 -5.25 -6.81
CA HIS A 13 13.75 -6.68 -6.53
C HIS A 13 15.00 -7.08 -5.76
N ALA A 14 14.90 -8.18 -5.01
CA ALA A 14 16.03 -8.83 -4.37
C ALA A 14 16.04 -10.30 -4.79
N GLU A 15 17.11 -10.77 -5.42
CA GLU A 15 17.23 -12.15 -5.92
C GLU A 15 16.03 -12.60 -6.79
N GLY A 16 15.53 -11.70 -7.64
CA GLY A 16 14.39 -11.94 -8.53
C GLY A 16 13.01 -11.78 -7.89
N GLU A 17 12.91 -11.65 -6.56
CA GLU A 17 11.64 -11.38 -5.87
C GLU A 17 11.32 -9.89 -5.90
N VAL A 18 10.15 -9.54 -6.45
CA VAL A 18 9.72 -8.15 -6.63
C VAL A 18 9.24 -7.56 -5.30
N GLY A 19 9.84 -6.45 -4.87
CA GLY A 19 9.42 -5.64 -3.74
C GLY A 19 9.02 -4.24 -4.19
N ASN A 20 7.71 -3.99 -4.25
CA ASN A 20 7.19 -2.65 -4.56
C ASN A 20 7.14 -1.78 -3.30
N VAL A 21 7.72 -0.58 -3.37
CA VAL A 21 7.78 0.37 -2.25
C VAL A 21 6.89 1.57 -2.54
N ILE A 22 5.85 1.75 -1.74
CA ILE A 22 5.02 2.97 -1.79
C ILE A 22 5.82 4.12 -1.16
N VAL A 23 6.06 5.19 -1.93
CA VAL A 23 6.83 6.35 -1.49
C VAL A 23 5.99 7.61 -1.30
N ALA A 24 4.79 7.67 -1.89
CA ALA A 24 3.81 8.75 -1.67
C ALA A 24 2.38 8.31 -2.05
N GLY A 25 1.39 9.09 -1.62
CA GLY A 25 -0.01 8.91 -2.02
C GLY A 25 -0.82 7.94 -1.15
N VAL A 26 -0.27 7.51 -0.01
CA VAL A 26 -0.96 6.72 1.02
C VAL A 26 -0.84 7.45 2.35
N ASP A 27 -1.97 7.69 2.99
CA ASP A 27 -2.02 8.28 4.33
C ASP A 27 -1.53 7.29 5.38
N MET A 28 -1.06 7.81 6.52
CA MET A 28 -0.67 6.96 7.64
C MET A 28 -1.87 6.13 8.11
N PRO A 29 -1.75 4.79 8.19
CA PRO A 29 -2.83 3.95 8.70
C PRO A 29 -3.17 4.32 10.14
N PRO A 30 -4.45 4.22 10.56
CA PRO A 30 -4.84 4.34 11.96
C PRO A 30 -4.07 3.37 12.87
N GLY A 31 -3.68 3.85 14.04
CA GLY A 31 -2.97 3.07 15.05
C GLY A 31 -1.79 3.83 15.64
N LYS A 32 -1.51 3.60 16.93
CA LYS A 32 -0.38 4.21 17.66
C LYS A 32 0.90 3.38 17.52
N THR A 33 0.76 2.11 17.18
CA THR A 33 1.89 1.20 16.97
C THR A 33 1.89 0.63 15.55
N LEU A 34 3.06 0.20 15.07
CA LEU A 34 3.16 -0.49 13.78
C LEU A 34 2.31 -1.76 13.73
N TRP A 35 2.13 -2.45 14.87
CA TRP A 35 1.28 -3.64 14.95
C TRP A 35 -0.19 -3.31 14.70
N GLU A 36 -0.70 -2.26 15.33
CA GLU A 36 -2.07 -1.78 15.12
C GLU A 36 -2.28 -1.32 13.67
N GLN A 37 -1.33 -0.58 13.11
CA GLN A 37 -1.38 -0.11 11.72
C GLN A 37 -1.38 -1.29 10.73
N ALA A 38 -0.53 -2.30 10.95
CA ALA A 38 -0.48 -3.50 10.12
C ALA A 38 -1.79 -4.30 10.19
N ARG A 39 -2.38 -4.42 11.39
CA ARG A 39 -3.69 -5.06 11.59
C ARG A 39 -4.80 -4.29 10.89
N TRP A 40 -4.81 -2.96 10.98
CA TRP A 40 -5.79 -2.14 10.30
C TRP A 40 -5.73 -2.29 8.78
N ILE A 41 -4.54 -2.25 8.16
CA ILE A 41 -4.39 -2.49 6.71
C ILE A 41 -4.91 -3.88 6.32
N HIS A 42 -4.67 -4.88 7.17
CA HIS A 42 -5.14 -6.24 6.96
C HIS A 42 -6.65 -6.40 7.15
N GLU A 43 -7.32 -5.58 7.96
CA GLU A 43 -8.76 -5.66 8.17
C GLU A 43 -9.55 -4.84 7.13
N ASP A 44 -9.10 -3.61 6.85
CA ASP A 44 -9.78 -2.68 5.94
C ASP A 44 -9.70 -3.10 4.46
N GLN A 45 -8.62 -3.78 4.07
CA GLN A 45 -8.36 -4.31 2.73
C GLN A 45 -8.33 -3.30 1.57
N SER A 46 -8.77 -2.05 1.74
CA SER A 46 -8.95 -1.12 0.61
C SER A 46 -7.66 -0.84 -0.15
N LEU A 47 -6.57 -0.55 0.58
CA LEU A 47 -5.26 -0.31 0.00
C LEU A 47 -4.70 -1.58 -0.67
N ARG A 48 -4.81 -2.71 0.02
CA ARG A 48 -4.32 -4.02 -0.47
C ARG A 48 -5.04 -4.39 -1.77
N GLN A 49 -6.36 -4.25 -1.79
CA GLN A 49 -7.16 -4.57 -2.96
C GLN A 49 -6.80 -3.69 -4.15
N PHE A 50 -6.50 -2.41 -3.90
CA PHE A 50 -6.15 -1.44 -4.94
C PHE A 50 -4.76 -1.69 -5.56
N VAL A 51 -3.77 -2.18 -4.80
CA VAL A 51 -2.37 -2.30 -5.27
C VAL A 51 -1.92 -3.73 -5.60
N LEU A 52 -2.63 -4.77 -5.14
CA LEU A 52 -2.18 -6.16 -5.26
C LEU A 52 -2.98 -7.00 -6.26
N ASN A 53 -4.08 -6.51 -6.81
CA ASN A 53 -4.90 -7.27 -7.75
C ASN A 53 -4.62 -6.89 -9.20
N GLU A 54 -5.02 -7.81 -10.09
CA GLU A 54 -5.11 -7.54 -11.51
C GLU A 54 -6.18 -6.45 -11.80
N PRO A 55 -5.97 -5.62 -12.84
CA PRO A 55 -6.90 -4.56 -13.22
C PRO A 55 -8.23 -5.07 -13.81
#